data_AF-A0A534AK49-F1
#
_entry.id   AF-A0A534AK49-F1
#
_cell.length_a   1.000
_cell.length_b   1.000
_cell.length_c   1.000
_cell.angle_alpha   90.00
_cell.angle_beta   90.00
_cell.angle_gamma   90.00
#
_symmetry.space_group_name_H-M   'P 1'
#
loop_
_entity.id
_entity.type
_entity.pdbx_description
1 polymer ?
#
loop_
_entity_poly.entity_id
_entity_poly.type
_entity_poly.pdbx_seq_one_letter_code
_entity_poly.pdbx_strand_id
1 'polypeptide(L)' 'MNTVVKIEPLGLDAIPFQEASLDIWDKKYRLTAKDGAPIDRTMDDTYKRVARALADVEHEDVREHWN' A
#
# COMPACT_ATOMS: atom_id res chain seq x y z
N MET A 1 -18.29 22.12 -27.07
CA MET A 1 -16.88 21.84 -27.40
C MET A 1 -16.39 20.83 -26.38
N ASN A 2 -16.26 19.56 -26.76
CA ASN A 2 -15.75 18.52 -25.84
C ASN A 2 -14.23 18.57 -25.87
N THR A 3 -13.63 19.13 -24.83
CA THR A 3 -12.19 19.03 -24.62
C THR A 3 -11.88 17.62 -24.15
N VAL A 4 -11.45 16.76 -25.06
CA VAL A 4 -10.87 15.46 -24.71
C VAL A 4 -9.52 15.75 -24.08
N VAL A 5 -9.42 15.59 -22.76
CA VAL A 5 -8.15 15.63 -22.04
C VAL A 5 -7.33 14.43 -22.49
N LYS A 6 -6.23 14.67 -23.19
CA LYS A 6 -5.22 13.63 -23.45
C LYS A 6 -4.54 13.34 -22.12
N ILE A 7 -4.81 12.15 -21.56
CA ILE A 7 -4.13 11.67 -20.36
C ILE A 7 -2.82 11.05 -20.85
N GLU A 8 -1.71 11.77 -20.65
CA GLU A 8 -0.39 11.17 -20.83
C GLU A 8 -0.18 10.10 -19.74
N PRO A 9 0.47 8.96 -20.06
CA PRO A 9 0.74 7.92 -19.08
C PRO A 9 1.81 8.44 -18.11
N LEU A 10 1.33 9.07 -17.05
CA LEU A 10 2.09 9.37 -15.86
C LEU A 10 2.42 8.04 -15.17
N GLY A 11 3.66 7.85 -14.71
CA GLY A 11 4.14 6.61 -14.08
C GLY A 11 3.25 6.18 -12.89
N LEU A 12 3.36 4.93 -12.43
CA LEU A 12 2.49 4.41 -11.34
C LEU A 12 2.48 5.30 -10.08
N ASP A 13 3.55 6.04 -9.84
CA ASP A 13 3.76 6.93 -8.68
C ASP A 13 3.14 8.32 -8.85
N ALA A 14 2.61 8.60 -10.03
CA ALA A 14 2.30 9.96 -10.44
C ALA A 14 0.87 10.40 -10.11
N ILE A 15 0.02 9.47 -9.66
CA ILE A 15 -1.28 9.78 -9.09
C ILE A 15 -1.13 9.70 -7.57
N PRO A 16 -1.11 10.84 -6.85
CA PRO A 16 -1.01 10.82 -5.40
C PRO A 16 -2.28 10.22 -4.79
N PHE A 17 -2.14 9.62 -3.61
CA PHE A 17 -3.29 9.22 -2.82
C PHE A 17 -4.13 10.44 -2.42
N GLN A 18 -5.44 10.26 -2.40
CA GLN A 18 -6.36 11.27 -1.85
C GLN A 18 -6.12 11.39 -0.34
N GLU A 19 -6.19 12.60 0.22
CA GLU A 19 -6.02 12.83 1.65
C GLU A 19 -6.99 11.98 2.49
N ALA A 20 -8.24 11.86 2.06
CA ALA A 20 -9.23 11.01 2.71
C ALA A 20 -8.82 9.53 2.78
N SER A 21 -8.16 9.00 1.74
CA SER A 21 -7.66 7.62 1.74
C SER A 21 -6.51 7.43 2.73
N LEU A 22 -5.60 8.41 2.82
CA LEU A 22 -4.50 8.39 3.80
C LEU A 22 -5.04 8.43 5.24
N ASP A 23 -6.05 9.27 5.48
CA ASP A 23 -6.76 9.38 6.76
C ASP A 23 -7.45 8.08 7.17
N ILE A 24 -8.11 7.42 6.22
CA ILE A 24 -8.75 6.13 6.44
C ILE A 24 -7.70 5.06 6.74
N TRP A 25 -6.60 5.02 5.97
CA TRP A 25 -5.50 4.09 6.22
C TRP A 25 -4.94 4.25 7.64
N ASP A 26 -4.55 5.47 8.03
CA ASP A 26 -3.97 5.74 9.35
C ASP A 26 -4.89 5.32 10.50
N LYS A 27 -6.21 5.54 10.35
CA LYS A 27 -7.20 5.25 11.39
C LYS A 27 -7.68 3.80 11.43
N LYS A 28 -7.64 3.06 10.32
CA LYS A 28 -8.33 1.76 10.18
C LYS A 28 -7.44 0.59 9.79
N TYR A 29 -6.36 0.85 9.06
CA TYR A 29 -5.56 -0.22 8.43
C TYR A 29 -4.09 -0.20 8.84
N ARG A 30 -3.55 0.97 9.21
CA ARG A 30 -2.17 1.11 9.68
C ARG A 30 -1.97 0.32 10.96
N LEU A 31 -0.98 -0.58 10.94
CA LEU A 31 -0.63 -1.32 12.13
C LEU A 31 0.06 -0.41 13.15
N THR A 32 -0.47 -0.39 14.37
CA THR A 32 0.06 0.39 15.50
C THR A 32 0.29 -0.53 16.70
N ALA A 33 1.27 -0.16 17.52
CA ALA A 33 1.52 -0.80 18.81
C ALA A 33 0.45 -0.36 19.83
N LYS A 34 0.39 -1.07 20.96
CA LYS A 34 -0.62 -0.80 22.01
C LYS A 34 -0.51 0.59 22.63
N ASP A 35 0.67 1.20 22.58
CA ASP A 35 0.94 2.57 23.03
C ASP A 35 0.60 3.62 21.96
N GLY A 36 0.08 3.20 20.81
CA GLY A 36 -0.27 4.06 19.69
C GLY A 36 0.90 4.35 18.73
N ALA A 37 2.11 3.85 19.00
CA ALA A 37 3.22 4.05 18.10
C ALA A 37 2.98 3.34 16.75
N PRO A 38 3.22 4.00 15.60
CA PRO A 38 3.04 3.36 14.31
C PRO A 38 4.11 2.29 14.07
N ILE A 39 3.66 1.06 13.81
CA ILE A 39 4.53 -0.04 13.38
C ILE A 39 4.79 0.09 11.88
N ASP A 40 3.73 0.24 11.10
CA ASP A 40 3.85 0.60 9.68
C ASP A 40 4.10 2.11 9.58
N ARG A 41 5.26 2.55 9.11
CA ARG A 41 5.61 3.99 9.05
C ARG A 41 5.02 4.65 7.81
N THR A 42 4.89 3.88 6.74
CA THR A 42 4.32 4.26 5.46
C THR A 42 3.29 3.22 5.01
N MET A 43 2.46 3.57 4.02
CA MET A 43 1.50 2.62 3.45
C MET A 43 2.20 1.47 2.70
N ASP A 44 3.39 1.72 2.16
CA ASP A 44 4.26 0.70 1.55
C ASP A 44 4.70 -0.37 2.57
N ASP A 45 4.96 0.03 3.83
CA ASP A 45 5.27 -0.94 4.90
C ASP A 45 4.07 -1.88 5.16
N THR A 46 2.84 -1.35 5.11
CA THR A 46 1.62 -2.16 5.20
C THR A 46 1.56 -3.16 4.04
N TYR A 47 1.81 -2.73 2.80
CA TYR A 47 1.79 -3.61 1.64
C TYR A 47 2.82 -4.73 1.74
N LYS A 48 4.07 -4.40 2.06
CA LYS A 48 5.16 -5.38 2.25
C LYS A 48 4.84 -6.38 3.35
N ARG A 49 4.30 -5.94 4.48
CA ARG A 49 3.93 -6.83 5.58
C ARG A 49 2.81 -7.79 5.17
N VAL A 50 1.82 -7.31 4.42
CA VAL A 50 0.74 -8.16 3.91
C VAL A 50 1.26 -9.15 2.88
N ALA A 51 2.08 -8.70 1.91
CA ALA A 51 2.72 -9.56 0.93
C ALA A 51 3.53 -10.67 1.61
N ARG A 52 4.35 -10.30 2.61
CA ARG A 52 5.11 -11.28 3.41
C ARG A 52 4.21 -12.30 4.10
N ALA A 53 3.17 -11.84 4.79
CA ALA A 53 2.25 -12.73 5.51
C ALA A 53 1.51 -13.69 4.57
N LEU A 54 1.18 -13.25 3.35
CA LEU A 54 0.58 -14.11 2.32
C LEU A 54 1.63 -15.07 1.75
N ALA A 55 2.85 -14.63 1.48
CA ALA A 55 3.90 -15.49 0.98
C ALA A 55 4.32 -16.57 2.00
N ASP A 56 4.26 -16.29 3.30
CA ASP A 56 4.65 -17.25 4.35
C ASP A 56 3.76 -18.50 4.42
N VAL A 57 2.51 -18.46 3.89
CA VAL A 57 1.64 -19.64 3.82
C VAL A 57 1.89 -20.51 2.58
N GLU A 58 2.66 -20.03 1.62
CA GLU A 58 3.01 -20.76 0.41
C GLU A 58 4.13 -21.79 0.66
N HIS A 59 4.36 -22.67 -0.32
CA HIS A 59 5.51 -23.57 -0.32
C HIS A 59 6.83 -22.79 -0.33
N GLU A 60 7.85 -23.29 0.39
CA GLU A 60 9.12 -22.59 0.62
C GLU A 60 9.83 -22.15 -0.65
N ASP A 61 9.73 -22.94 -1.72
CA ASP A 61 10.36 -22.72 -3.02
C ASP A 61 9.77 -21.55 -3.81
N VAL A 62 8.53 -21.15 -3.51
CA VAL A 62 7.84 -20.05 -4.21
C VAL A 62 7.64 -18.81 -3.35
N ARG A 63 7.98 -18.82 -2.05
CA ARG A 63 7.73 -17.67 -1.16
C ARG A 63 8.41 -16.40 -1.63
N GLU A 64 9.64 -16.49 -2.13
CA GLU A 64 10.38 -15.30 -2.58
C GLU A 64 9.79 -14.68 -3.85
N HIS A 65 9.13 -15.49 -4.69
CA HIS A 65 8.42 -14.98 -5.87
C HIS A 65 7.21 -14.10 -5.49
N TRP A 66 6.57 -14.39 -4.36
CA TRP A 66 5.35 -13.72 -3.90
C TRP A 66 5.60 -12.65 -2.83
N ASN A 67 6.84 -12.44 -2.42
CA ASN A 67 7.22 -11.47 -1.38
C ASN A 67 7.38 -10.04 -1.89
#